data_AF-A0A0T5VQF4-F1
#
_entry.id   AF-A0A0T5VQF4-F1
#
_cell.length_a   1.000
_cell.length_b   1.000
_cell.length_c   1.000
_cell.angle_alpha   90.00
_cell.angle_beta   90.00
_cell.angle_gamma   90.00
#
_symmetry.space_group_name_H-M   'P 1'
#
loop_
_entity.id
_entity.type
_entity.pdbx_description
1 polymer ?
#
loop_
_entity_poly.entity_id
_entity_poly.type
_entity_poly.pdbx_seq_one_letter_code
_entity_poly.pdbx_strand_id
1 'polypeptide(L)'
;MKLHEAIEKLIQQAGQPMDAGKISEALNANKWYRKADGTVISAAQINARVKNYPLMFTVNRSVKPMLIDVVSEAVSINPRSKVSANPKIETSHLTVPTSRVKTSFAPLFDERIQILILGTLPGDESLRKMEYYGHARNRFWKVVAGLSLRAELTDYASKKSALFGLGIGLWDVVHSSERKGSLDSAIREEQVNDLESFMHRQSDISLIAFNGNKAQVLYDKYFKRRANIRYVTLPSTSPANASWNLERLLNQWRSALGMI
;
A
#
# COMPACT_ATOMS: atom_id res chain seq x y z
N MET A 1 -12.13 11.84 18.88
CA MET A 1 -11.90 11.04 17.66
C MET A 1 -12.10 11.96 16.45
N LYS A 2 -11.24 11.87 15.43
CA LYS A 2 -11.39 12.59 14.17
C LYS A 2 -12.43 11.89 13.29
N LEU A 3 -13.03 12.60 12.34
CA LEU A 3 -14.09 12.05 11.50
C LEU A 3 -13.66 10.77 10.73
N HIS A 4 -12.41 10.70 10.25
CA HIS A 4 -11.93 9.50 9.53
C HIS A 4 -11.76 8.28 10.45
N GLU A 5 -11.29 8.47 11.68
CA GLU A 5 -11.20 7.39 12.69
C GLU A 5 -12.59 6.87 13.07
N ALA A 6 -13.59 7.76 13.13
CA ALA A 6 -14.97 7.40 13.42
C ALA A 6 -15.59 6.56 12.29
N ILE A 7 -15.31 6.94 11.04
CA ILE A 7 -15.73 6.21 9.83
C ILE A 7 -15.10 4.81 9.82
N GLU A 8 -13.80 4.71 10.10
CA GLU A 8 -13.07 3.43 10.15
C GLU A 8 -13.65 2.48 11.18
N LYS A 9 -13.83 2.95 12.41
CA LYS A 9 -14.41 2.16 13.50
C LYS A 9 -15.82 1.67 13.17
N LEU A 10 -16.63 2.50 12.50
CA LEU A 10 -17.98 2.14 12.10
C LEU A 10 -17.98 1.03 11.05
N ILE A 11 -17.14 1.16 10.02
CA ILE A 11 -17.05 0.15 8.96
C ILE A 11 -16.55 -1.18 9.53
N GLN A 12 -15.59 -1.14 10.46
CA GLN A 12 -15.09 -2.33 11.17
C GLN A 12 -16.18 -3.00 12.02
N GLN A 13 -17.02 -2.23 12.72
CA GLN A 13 -18.10 -2.79 13.56
C GLN A 13 -19.32 -3.27 12.77
N ALA A 14 -19.63 -2.64 11.64
CA ALA A 14 -20.79 -3.00 10.83
C ALA A 14 -20.61 -4.34 10.11
N GLY A 15 -19.37 -4.74 9.81
CA GLY A 15 -19.06 -6.00 9.13
C GLY A 15 -19.69 -6.14 7.73
N GLN A 16 -20.23 -5.05 7.18
CA GLN A 16 -20.96 -4.99 5.92
C GLN A 16 -20.69 -3.65 5.22
N PRO A 17 -20.72 -3.61 3.88
CA PRO A 17 -20.51 -2.37 3.14
C PRO A 17 -21.58 -1.32 3.39
N MET A 18 -21.16 -0.07 3.58
CA MET A 18 -22.05 1.06 3.80
C MET A 18 -21.77 2.17 2.79
N ASP A 19 -22.83 2.73 2.21
CA ASP A 19 -22.71 3.95 1.41
C ASP A 19 -22.53 5.19 2.30
N ALA A 20 -22.14 6.31 1.69
CA ALA A 20 -21.88 7.54 2.41
C ALA A 20 -23.11 8.08 3.18
N GLY A 21 -24.33 7.78 2.75
CA GLY A 21 -25.56 8.13 3.44
C GLY A 21 -25.70 7.37 4.75
N LYS A 22 -25.60 6.03 4.68
CA LYS A 22 -25.68 5.14 5.85
C LYS A 22 -24.57 5.41 6.87
N ILE A 23 -23.35 5.70 6.40
CA ILE A 23 -22.24 6.09 7.28
C ILE A 23 -22.59 7.39 8.02
N SER A 24 -23.14 8.37 7.31
CA SER A 24 -23.52 9.66 7.89
C SER A 24 -24.58 9.49 8.98
N GLU A 25 -25.63 8.71 8.73
CA GLU A 25 -26.71 8.44 9.68
C GLU A 25 -26.21 7.73 10.93
N ALA A 26 -25.43 6.66 10.75
CA ALA A 26 -24.91 5.87 11.86
C ALA A 26 -23.95 6.68 12.75
N LEU A 27 -23.09 7.52 12.17
CA LEU A 27 -22.19 8.39 12.92
C LEU A 27 -22.92 9.49 13.71
N ASN A 28 -23.99 10.05 13.13
CA ASN A 28 -24.82 11.03 13.83
C ASN A 28 -25.60 10.37 14.99
N ALA A 29 -26.04 9.10 14.82
CA ALA A 29 -26.76 8.35 15.84
C ALA A 29 -25.87 7.91 17.01
N ASN A 30 -24.65 7.41 16.72
CA ASN A 30 -23.74 6.90 17.75
C ASN A 30 -22.90 7.98 18.45
N LYS A 31 -22.94 9.22 17.96
CA LYS A 31 -22.24 10.40 18.50
C LYS A 31 -20.71 10.25 18.62
N TRP A 32 -20.11 9.37 17.83
CA TRP A 32 -18.67 9.11 17.85
C TRP A 32 -17.81 10.24 17.29
N TYR A 33 -18.42 11.12 16.49
CA TYR A 33 -17.84 12.38 16.05
C TYR A 33 -18.88 13.49 16.18
N ARG A 34 -18.46 14.65 16.67
CA ARG A 34 -19.29 15.85 16.70
C ARG A 34 -18.51 17.00 16.07
N LYS A 35 -19.16 17.75 15.19
CA LYS A 35 -18.58 18.98 14.64
C LYS A 35 -18.48 20.02 15.75
N ALA A 36 -17.46 20.89 15.65
CA ALA A 36 -17.28 22.01 16.58
C ALA A 36 -18.45 23.01 16.53
N ASP A 37 -19.09 23.15 15.36
CA ASP A 37 -20.28 23.97 15.14
C ASP A 37 -21.60 23.30 15.57
N GLY A 38 -21.54 22.07 16.11
CA GLY A 38 -22.71 21.32 16.59
C GLY A 38 -23.64 20.78 15.51
N THR A 39 -23.38 21.04 14.24
CA THR A 39 -24.21 20.56 13.12
C THR A 39 -23.95 19.09 12.80
N VAL A 40 -24.92 18.45 12.14
CA VAL A 40 -24.84 17.03 11.75
C VAL A 40 -23.83 16.81 10.63
N ILE A 41 -23.23 15.62 10.62
CA ILE A 41 -22.35 15.15 9.54
C ILE A 41 -23.23 14.86 8.32
N SER A 42 -22.80 15.27 7.13
CA SER A 42 -23.50 14.98 5.87
C SER A 42 -22.78 13.94 4.99
N ALA A 43 -23.52 13.24 4.13
CA ALA A 43 -22.97 12.27 3.19
C ALA A 43 -21.91 12.89 2.24
N ALA A 44 -22.07 14.16 1.88
CA ALA A 44 -21.08 14.90 1.07
C ALA A 44 -19.73 15.03 1.80
N GLN A 45 -19.75 15.23 3.11
CA GLN A 45 -18.53 15.29 3.93
C GLN A 45 -17.87 13.91 4.06
N ILE A 46 -18.65 12.83 4.11
CA ILE A 46 -18.12 11.46 4.04
C ILE A 46 -17.44 11.24 2.69
N ASN A 47 -18.09 11.56 1.57
CA ASN A 47 -17.52 11.46 0.22
C ASN A 47 -16.24 12.29 0.03
N ALA A 48 -16.17 13.49 0.62
CA ALA A 48 -14.96 14.29 0.60
C ALA A 48 -13.80 13.63 1.36
N ARG A 49 -14.09 12.77 2.35
CA ARG A 49 -13.07 11.97 3.06
C ARG A 49 -12.72 10.68 2.32
N VAL A 50 -13.67 10.05 1.63
CA VAL A 50 -13.42 8.94 0.69
C VAL A 50 -12.37 9.34 -0.35
N LYS A 51 -12.42 10.58 -0.86
CA LYS A 51 -11.43 11.13 -1.80
C LYS A 51 -10.02 11.32 -1.19
N ASN A 52 -9.92 11.53 0.11
CA ASN A 52 -8.67 11.79 0.84
C ASN A 52 -8.10 10.53 1.55
N TYR A 53 -8.89 9.45 1.67
CA TYR A 53 -8.52 8.17 2.28
C TYR A 53 -8.97 6.99 1.38
N PRO A 54 -8.41 6.85 0.16
CA PRO A 54 -8.89 5.86 -0.81
C PRO A 54 -8.61 4.40 -0.41
N LEU A 55 -7.72 4.15 0.56
CA LEU A 55 -7.52 2.79 1.13
C LEU A 55 -8.66 2.33 2.03
N MET A 56 -9.57 3.23 2.46
CA MET A 56 -10.76 2.82 3.21
C MET A 56 -11.92 2.35 2.30
N PHE A 57 -11.84 2.58 0.98
CA PHE A 57 -12.97 2.38 0.07
C PHE A 57 -12.54 1.88 -1.30
N THR A 58 -13.04 0.71 -1.73
CA THR A 58 -13.06 0.34 -3.15
C THR A 58 -14.13 1.17 -3.87
N VAL A 59 -13.70 2.08 -4.76
CA VAL A 59 -14.61 2.79 -5.68
C VAL A 59 -14.90 1.88 -6.88
N ASN A 60 -15.96 1.08 -6.80
CA ASN A 60 -16.52 0.39 -7.97
C ASN A 60 -17.67 1.23 -8.51
N ARG A 61 -17.51 1.79 -9.72
CA ARG A 61 -18.66 2.31 -10.49
C ARG A 61 -19.45 1.09 -10.95
N SER A 62 -20.59 0.89 -10.30
CA SER A 62 -21.54 -0.22 -10.46
C SER A 62 -21.21 -1.48 -9.65
N VAL A 63 -22.01 -1.65 -8.59
CA VAL A 63 -22.23 -2.85 -7.73
C VAL A 63 -21.15 -3.20 -6.69
N LYS A 64 -21.50 -2.86 -5.43
CA LYS A 64 -21.16 -3.41 -4.09
C LYS A 64 -19.71 -3.85 -3.72
N PRO A 65 -19.19 -3.45 -2.53
CA PRO A 65 -17.92 -3.95 -1.98
C PRO A 65 -18.02 -5.39 -1.40
N MET A 66 -16.92 -6.16 -1.51
CA MET A 66 -16.71 -7.48 -0.88
C MET A 66 -15.65 -7.41 0.23
N LEU A 67 -15.76 -8.32 1.21
CA LEU A 67 -14.83 -8.54 2.33
C LEU A 67 -13.70 -9.51 1.94
N ILE A 68 -12.50 -9.34 2.51
CA ILE A 68 -11.49 -10.41 2.60
C ILE A 68 -11.72 -11.17 3.91
N ASP A 69 -11.87 -12.48 3.80
CA ASP A 69 -11.87 -13.43 4.91
C ASP A 69 -10.59 -13.28 5.74
N VAL A 70 -10.74 -12.97 7.03
CA VAL A 70 -9.78 -13.38 8.05
C VAL A 70 -10.54 -14.25 9.03
N VAL A 71 -10.41 -15.55 8.83
CA VAL A 71 -10.86 -16.58 9.75
C VAL A 71 -10.01 -16.50 11.02
N SER A 72 -10.70 -16.43 12.17
CA SER A 72 -10.34 -16.89 13.53
C SER A 72 -8.86 -16.80 13.97
N GLU A 73 -8.55 -16.20 15.11
CA GLU A 73 -8.71 -16.90 16.38
C GLU A 73 -9.13 -15.97 17.54
N ALA A 74 -10.24 -16.34 18.17
CA ALA A 74 -10.68 -15.81 19.45
C ALA A 74 -9.83 -16.43 20.57
N VAL A 75 -9.02 -15.62 21.25
CA VAL A 75 -8.42 -16.01 22.53
C VAL A 75 -9.48 -15.83 23.61
N SER A 76 -10.01 -16.97 24.09
CA SER A 76 -10.85 -17.07 25.28
C SER A 76 -10.07 -16.65 26.54
N ILE A 77 -10.54 -15.63 27.24
CA ILE A 77 -10.08 -15.30 28.60
C ILE A 77 -11.16 -15.77 29.57
N ASN A 78 -10.85 -16.82 30.32
CA ASN A 78 -11.70 -17.34 31.39
C ASN A 78 -11.40 -16.57 32.70
N PRO A 79 -12.39 -16.00 33.40
CA PRO A 79 -12.17 -15.19 34.59
C PRO A 79 -12.30 -16.07 35.85
N ARG A 80 -11.21 -16.30 36.59
CA ARG A 80 -11.23 -16.65 38.04
C ARG A 80 -9.81 -16.94 38.57
N SER A 81 -9.24 -15.98 39.29
CA SER A 81 -8.61 -16.23 40.60
C SER A 81 -8.53 -14.92 41.40
N LYS A 82 -8.93 -15.00 42.66
CA LYS A 82 -9.12 -13.89 43.61
C LYS A 82 -7.82 -13.52 44.32
N VAL A 83 -7.58 -12.21 44.39
CA VAL A 83 -7.20 -11.39 45.56
C VAL A 83 -6.01 -11.81 46.44
N SER A 84 -4.98 -10.94 46.48
CA SER A 84 -4.42 -10.41 47.74
C SER A 84 -3.86 -9.00 47.53
N ALA A 85 -4.15 -8.10 48.48
CA ALA A 85 -3.84 -6.67 48.56
C ALA A 85 -2.34 -6.41 48.88
N ASN A 86 -1.70 -5.24 48.79
CA ASN A 86 -2.03 -3.81 48.60
C ASN A 86 -0.72 -3.10 48.10
N PRO A 87 -0.59 -1.77 47.93
CA PRO A 87 -0.27 -1.13 46.65
C PRO A 87 1.13 -0.47 46.60
N LYS A 88 1.78 -0.50 45.42
CA LYS A 88 2.78 0.51 45.04
C LYS A 88 2.42 1.03 43.66
N ILE A 89 2.06 2.32 43.62
CA ILE A 89 1.85 3.09 42.40
C ILE A 89 3.23 3.31 41.80
N GLU A 90 3.70 2.37 40.99
CA GLU A 90 4.72 2.65 39.99
C GLU A 90 3.99 3.06 38.72
N THR A 91 4.17 4.33 38.35
CA THR A 91 3.77 4.86 37.05
C THR A 91 4.56 4.15 35.96
N SER A 92 4.13 2.95 35.59
CA SER A 92 4.56 2.30 34.36
C SER A 92 4.01 3.14 33.22
N HIS A 93 4.90 3.86 32.54
CA HIS A 93 4.62 4.50 31.28
C HIS A 93 3.90 3.50 30.37
N LEU A 94 2.60 3.70 30.16
CA LEU A 94 1.87 3.09 29.06
C LEU A 94 2.52 3.60 27.78
N THR A 95 3.53 2.88 27.30
CA THR A 95 3.98 3.01 25.93
C THR A 95 2.82 2.57 25.07
N VAL A 96 2.08 3.56 24.57
CA VAL A 96 1.13 3.39 23.47
C VAL A 96 1.87 2.58 22.39
N PRO A 97 1.40 1.39 21.99
CA PRO A 97 1.98 0.71 20.84
C PRO A 97 1.62 1.58 19.63
N THR A 98 2.57 2.43 19.23
CA THR A 98 2.55 3.05 17.92
C THR A 98 2.66 1.89 16.95
N SER A 99 1.58 1.54 16.25
CA SER A 99 1.67 0.49 15.25
C SER A 99 2.70 0.92 14.20
N ARG A 100 3.85 0.24 14.22
CA ARG A 100 5.02 0.46 13.32
C ARG A 100 4.87 -0.29 11.99
N VAL A 101 3.72 -0.91 11.79
CA VAL A 101 3.44 -1.75 10.64
C VAL A 101 3.14 -0.86 9.44
N LYS A 102 3.90 -1.05 8.37
CA LYS A 102 3.68 -0.44 7.08
C LYS A 102 3.09 -1.47 6.15
N THR A 103 2.09 -1.07 5.39
CA THR A 103 1.40 -1.93 4.42
C THR A 103 1.60 -1.38 3.01
N SER A 104 1.88 -2.26 2.06
CA SER A 104 1.95 -1.93 0.63
C SER A 104 0.58 -1.56 0.08
N PHE A 105 0.57 -0.97 -1.11
CA PHE A 105 -0.65 -0.66 -1.83
C PHE A 105 -1.17 -1.89 -2.58
N ALA A 106 -2.36 -1.77 -3.16
CA ALA A 106 -2.84 -2.69 -4.18
C ALA A 106 -1.91 -2.67 -5.42
N PRO A 107 -1.85 -3.76 -6.20
CA PRO A 107 -1.12 -3.75 -7.47
C PRO A 107 -1.70 -2.67 -8.39
N LEU A 108 -0.82 -1.96 -9.07
CA LEU A 108 -1.17 -0.90 -10.01
C LEU A 108 -0.88 -1.39 -11.43
N PHE A 109 -1.93 -1.68 -12.21
CA PHE A 109 -1.81 -2.24 -13.56
C PHE A 109 -3.07 -1.94 -14.39
N ASP A 110 -2.99 -2.13 -15.70
CA ASP A 110 -4.14 -2.24 -16.61
C ASP A 110 -4.22 -3.67 -17.21
N GLU A 111 -5.26 -3.94 -17.99
CA GLU A 111 -5.50 -5.27 -18.58
C GLU A 111 -4.41 -5.73 -19.56
N ARG A 112 -3.50 -4.85 -20.00
CA ARG A 112 -2.44 -5.14 -20.98
C ARG A 112 -1.08 -5.32 -20.32
N ILE A 113 -1.06 -5.63 -19.02
CA ILE A 113 0.18 -5.84 -18.28
C ILE A 113 0.99 -6.99 -18.87
N GLN A 114 2.22 -6.69 -19.28
CA GLN A 114 3.21 -7.66 -19.74
C GLN A 114 4.45 -7.70 -18.83
N ILE A 115 4.73 -6.57 -18.16
CA ILE A 115 5.87 -6.39 -17.27
C ILE A 115 5.37 -6.03 -15.89
N LEU A 116 5.72 -6.82 -14.87
CA LEU A 116 5.48 -6.47 -13.48
C LEU A 116 6.78 -5.99 -12.84
N ILE A 117 6.80 -4.75 -12.37
CA ILE A 117 7.91 -4.22 -11.59
C ILE A 117 7.61 -4.38 -10.10
N LEU A 118 8.52 -5.05 -9.39
CA LEU A 118 8.42 -5.31 -7.95
C LEU A 118 9.39 -4.44 -7.16
N GLY A 119 8.83 -3.59 -6.30
CA GLY A 119 9.56 -2.93 -5.21
C GLY A 119 9.67 -3.81 -3.96
N THR A 120 10.26 -3.26 -2.89
CA THR A 120 10.36 -3.95 -1.59
C THR A 120 9.13 -3.70 -0.75
N LEU A 121 8.94 -2.45 -0.32
CA LEU A 121 7.82 -1.93 0.46
C LEU A 121 7.80 -0.40 0.33
N PRO A 122 6.63 0.27 0.22
CA PRO A 122 6.58 1.71 0.06
C PRO A 122 7.24 2.46 1.22
N GLY A 123 7.97 3.53 0.88
CA GLY A 123 8.55 4.43 1.87
C GLY A 123 7.48 5.35 2.51
N ASP A 124 7.87 6.04 3.58
CA ASP A 124 6.98 6.93 4.35
C ASP A 124 6.28 7.98 3.46
N GLU A 125 7.03 8.63 2.57
CA GLU A 125 6.46 9.62 1.65
C GLU A 125 5.56 9.00 0.59
N SER A 126 5.78 7.75 0.21
CA SER A 126 4.89 7.04 -0.71
C SER A 126 3.56 6.77 -0.01
N LEU A 127 3.61 6.19 1.20
CA LEU A 127 2.44 5.93 2.05
C LEU A 127 1.66 7.21 2.36
N ARG A 128 2.36 8.29 2.76
CA ARG A 128 1.75 9.59 3.07
C ARG A 128 1.02 10.19 1.87
N LYS A 129 1.58 10.04 0.66
CA LYS A 129 1.00 10.57 -0.58
C LYS A 129 0.02 9.61 -1.24
N MET A 130 -0.04 8.36 -0.81
CA MET A 130 -0.83 7.32 -1.46
C MET A 130 -0.41 7.07 -2.92
N GLU A 131 0.89 7.23 -3.18
CA GLU A 131 1.48 7.08 -4.51
C GLU A 131 2.68 6.16 -4.42
N TYR A 132 2.76 5.17 -5.31
CA TYR A 132 4.01 4.43 -5.51
C TYR A 132 5.15 5.41 -5.81
N TYR A 133 6.28 5.25 -5.14
CA TYR A 133 7.47 6.10 -5.30
C TYR A 133 7.20 7.61 -5.12
N GLY A 134 6.29 7.99 -4.21
CA GLY A 134 5.87 9.39 -3.99
C GLY A 134 6.94 10.34 -3.43
N HIS A 135 8.08 9.81 -2.98
CA HIS A 135 9.19 10.64 -2.48
C HIS A 135 9.83 11.44 -3.63
N ALA A 136 9.93 12.77 -3.52
CA ALA A 136 10.36 13.65 -4.63
C ALA A 136 11.77 13.35 -5.19
N ARG A 137 12.69 12.87 -4.36
CA ARG A 137 14.03 12.42 -4.79
C ARG A 137 14.07 10.99 -5.38
N ASN A 138 12.99 10.23 -5.32
CA ASN A 138 12.93 8.93 -5.98
C ASN A 138 12.83 9.15 -7.49
N ARG A 139 13.65 8.42 -8.24
CA ARG A 139 13.82 8.64 -9.69
C ARG A 139 12.90 7.78 -10.54
N PHE A 140 12.06 6.94 -9.93
CA PHE A 140 11.21 5.99 -10.65
C PHE A 140 10.35 6.68 -11.71
N TRP A 141 9.60 7.72 -11.34
CA TRP A 141 8.75 8.44 -12.30
C TRP A 141 9.54 9.20 -13.36
N LYS A 142 10.78 9.61 -13.08
CA LYS A 142 11.67 10.19 -14.09
C LYS A 142 12.13 9.14 -15.11
N VAL A 143 12.39 7.91 -14.64
CA VAL A 143 12.69 6.78 -15.52
C VAL A 143 11.47 6.44 -16.38
N VAL A 144 10.27 6.33 -15.80
CA VAL A 144 9.03 6.08 -16.57
C VAL A 144 8.76 7.18 -17.59
N ALA A 145 8.98 8.46 -17.24
CA ALA A 145 8.88 9.56 -18.19
C ALA A 145 9.82 9.36 -19.39
N GLY A 146 11.10 9.04 -19.13
CA GLY A 146 12.08 8.76 -20.17
C GLY A 146 11.80 7.51 -21.01
N LEU A 147 11.22 6.46 -20.43
CA LEU A 147 10.79 5.25 -21.15
C LEU A 147 9.57 5.53 -22.04
N SER A 148 8.62 6.32 -21.55
CA SER A 148 7.40 6.68 -22.28
C SER A 148 7.58 7.86 -23.25
N LEU A 149 8.81 8.38 -23.38
CA LEU A 149 9.14 9.57 -24.19
C LEU A 149 8.29 10.81 -23.83
N ARG A 150 7.89 10.94 -22.56
CA ARG A 150 7.14 12.09 -22.04
C ARG A 150 8.08 13.04 -21.30
N ALA A 151 7.88 14.34 -21.52
CA ALA A 151 8.73 15.37 -20.93
C ALA A 151 8.64 15.42 -19.39
N GLU A 152 7.42 15.32 -18.83
CA GLU A 152 7.22 15.31 -17.38
C GLU A 152 5.91 14.60 -17.00
N LEU A 153 5.89 14.02 -15.80
CA LEU A 153 4.74 13.35 -15.18
C LEU A 153 4.43 14.04 -13.85
N THR A 154 3.59 15.08 -13.90
CA THR A 154 3.36 16.02 -12.78
C THR A 154 2.33 15.52 -11.78
N ASP A 155 1.32 14.78 -12.25
CA ASP A 155 0.24 14.24 -11.43
C ASP A 155 0.20 12.69 -11.46
N TYR A 156 -0.49 12.07 -10.50
CA TYR A 156 -0.53 10.61 -10.43
C TYR A 156 -1.32 9.94 -11.55
N ALA A 157 -2.29 10.62 -12.16
CA ALA A 157 -3.01 10.06 -13.30
C ALA A 157 -2.12 10.02 -14.56
N SER A 158 -1.35 11.07 -14.85
CA SER A 158 -0.38 11.05 -15.95
C SER A 158 0.73 10.03 -15.73
N LYS A 159 1.21 9.87 -14.49
CA LYS A 159 2.15 8.81 -14.08
C LYS A 159 1.62 7.40 -14.40
N LYS A 160 0.39 7.10 -13.96
CA LYS A 160 -0.29 5.82 -14.25
C LYS A 160 -0.48 5.59 -15.74
N SER A 161 -0.97 6.61 -16.46
CA SER A 161 -1.16 6.54 -17.91
C SER A 161 0.14 6.21 -18.65
N ALA A 162 1.25 6.84 -18.28
CA ALA A 162 2.55 6.57 -18.89
C ALA A 162 3.02 5.14 -18.61
N LEU A 163 2.84 4.66 -17.38
CA LEU A 163 3.18 3.30 -16.98
C LEU A 163 2.37 2.25 -17.76
N PHE A 164 1.05 2.43 -17.84
CA PHE A 164 0.15 1.52 -18.53
C PHE A 164 0.37 1.53 -20.05
N GLY A 165 0.68 2.68 -20.62
CA GLY A 165 1.07 2.80 -22.03
C GLY A 165 2.31 1.98 -22.40
N LEU A 166 3.15 1.62 -21.42
CA LEU A 166 4.31 0.75 -21.57
C LEU A 166 4.03 -0.73 -21.28
N GLY A 167 2.77 -1.10 -20.96
CA GLY A 167 2.43 -2.46 -20.51
C GLY A 167 3.04 -2.83 -19.16
N ILE A 168 3.39 -1.81 -18.35
CA ILE A 168 4.03 -2.01 -17.05
C ILE A 168 2.98 -1.93 -15.93
N GLY A 169 3.03 -2.90 -15.01
CA GLY A 169 2.40 -2.83 -13.69
C GLY A 169 3.41 -2.65 -12.57
N LEU A 170 2.93 -2.21 -11.40
CA LEU A 170 3.72 -2.04 -10.18
C LEU A 170 3.09 -2.78 -9.02
N TRP A 171 3.95 -3.40 -8.22
CA TRP A 171 3.61 -3.83 -6.87
C TRP A 171 4.86 -3.91 -6.00
N ASP A 172 4.74 -4.47 -4.81
CA ASP A 172 5.85 -4.76 -3.91
C ASP A 172 5.84 -6.23 -3.52
N VAL A 173 6.99 -6.76 -3.14
CA VAL A 173 7.08 -8.13 -2.60
C VAL A 173 6.46 -8.21 -1.21
N VAL A 174 6.71 -7.22 -0.35
CA VAL A 174 6.20 -7.20 1.03
C VAL A 174 4.82 -6.56 1.06
N HIS A 175 3.84 -7.29 1.57
CA HIS A 175 2.51 -6.79 1.91
C HIS A 175 2.57 -5.91 3.15
N SER A 176 3.15 -6.41 4.25
CA SER A 176 3.25 -5.67 5.50
C SER A 176 4.54 -5.99 6.25
N SER A 177 5.05 -5.03 7.01
CA SER A 177 6.23 -5.23 7.86
C SER A 177 6.33 -4.15 8.93
N GLU A 178 6.87 -4.52 10.09
CA GLU A 178 7.37 -3.52 11.04
C GLU A 178 8.64 -2.88 10.51
N ARG A 179 8.58 -1.58 10.22
CA ARG A 179 9.72 -0.86 9.64
C ARG A 179 9.79 0.57 10.15
N LYS A 180 10.83 0.87 10.92
CA LYS A 180 11.16 2.27 11.27
C LYS A 180 11.80 2.97 10.07
N GLY A 181 11.18 4.05 9.60
CA GLY A 181 11.68 4.82 8.47
C GLY A 181 11.66 4.06 7.13
N SER A 182 12.32 4.58 6.11
CA SER A 182 12.21 4.07 4.73
C SER A 182 13.42 3.27 4.25
N LEU A 183 14.24 2.73 5.16
CA LEU A 183 15.38 1.87 4.80
C LEU A 183 15.00 0.40 4.82
N ASP A 184 15.36 -0.35 3.78
CA ASP A 184 14.98 -1.77 3.67
C ASP A 184 15.67 -2.65 4.71
N SER A 185 16.81 -2.21 5.25
CA SER A 185 17.52 -2.90 6.35
C SER A 185 16.71 -2.96 7.65
N ALA A 186 15.71 -2.07 7.79
CA ALA A 186 14.85 -1.97 8.96
C ALA A 186 13.57 -2.82 8.87
N ILE A 187 13.37 -3.58 7.78
CA ILE A 187 12.23 -4.49 7.61
C ILE A 187 12.38 -5.68 8.58
N ARG A 188 11.33 -5.93 9.35
CA ARG A 188 11.17 -7.08 10.26
C ARG A 188 9.74 -7.63 10.15
N GLU A 189 9.55 -8.90 10.49
CA GLU A 189 8.24 -9.57 10.47
C GLU A 189 7.50 -9.38 9.13
N GLU A 190 8.19 -9.60 8.01
CA GLU A 190 7.58 -9.35 6.71
C GLU A 190 6.52 -10.39 6.33
N GLN A 191 5.33 -9.92 5.97
CA GLN A 191 4.31 -10.68 5.27
C GLN A 191 4.36 -10.30 3.80
N VAL A 192 4.32 -11.29 2.90
CA VAL A 192 4.40 -11.04 1.45
C VAL A 192 3.03 -10.86 0.82
N ASN A 193 2.99 -10.12 -0.29
CA ASN A 193 1.79 -10.03 -1.13
C ASN A 193 1.52 -11.37 -1.81
N ASP A 194 0.26 -11.66 -2.14
CA ASP A 194 -0.13 -12.86 -2.90
C ASP A 194 0.21 -12.70 -4.40
N LEU A 195 1.51 -12.73 -4.69
CA LEU A 195 2.05 -12.63 -6.04
C LEU A 195 1.69 -13.87 -6.87
N GLU A 196 1.58 -15.06 -6.26
CA GLU A 196 1.27 -16.29 -6.99
C GLU A 196 -0.11 -16.24 -7.63
N SER A 197 -1.14 -15.91 -6.85
CA SER A 197 -2.50 -15.78 -7.40
C SER A 197 -2.61 -14.61 -8.36
N PHE A 198 -1.90 -13.50 -8.11
CA PHE A 198 -1.86 -12.37 -9.04
C PHE A 198 -1.28 -12.77 -10.39
N MET A 199 -0.10 -13.38 -10.41
CA MET A 199 0.56 -13.86 -11.63
C MET A 199 -0.22 -14.99 -12.32
N HIS A 200 -1.04 -15.76 -11.59
CA HIS A 200 -1.93 -16.75 -12.20
C HIS A 200 -3.09 -16.09 -12.95
N ARG A 201 -3.68 -15.02 -12.38
CA ARG A 201 -4.78 -14.28 -13.03
C ARG A 201 -4.31 -13.40 -14.18
N GLN A 202 -3.06 -12.90 -14.13
CA GLN A 202 -2.47 -12.04 -15.15
C GLN A 202 -1.50 -12.87 -16.01
N SER A 203 -2.04 -13.74 -16.87
CA SER A 203 -1.27 -14.71 -17.66
C SER A 203 -0.33 -14.08 -18.69
N ASP A 204 -0.58 -12.82 -19.07
CA ASP A 204 0.19 -12.10 -20.09
C ASP A 204 1.51 -11.52 -19.55
N ILE A 205 1.70 -11.58 -18.22
CA ILE A 205 2.98 -11.21 -17.59
C ILE A 205 4.06 -12.19 -18.07
N SER A 206 5.00 -11.66 -18.84
CA SER A 206 6.15 -12.41 -19.38
C SER A 206 7.48 -11.95 -18.75
N LEU A 207 7.48 -10.82 -18.03
CA LEU A 207 8.66 -10.26 -17.38
C LEU A 207 8.33 -9.78 -15.96
N ILE A 208 9.16 -10.20 -15.00
CA ILE A 208 9.23 -9.61 -13.67
C ILE A 208 10.56 -8.88 -13.51
N ALA A 209 10.48 -7.61 -13.15
CA ALA A 209 11.64 -6.76 -12.96
C ALA A 209 11.72 -6.23 -11.53
N PHE A 210 12.79 -6.55 -10.83
CA PHE A 210 13.00 -6.13 -9.44
C PHE A 210 13.63 -4.74 -9.39
N ASN A 211 12.99 -3.78 -8.73
CA ASN A 211 13.57 -2.45 -8.49
C ASN A 211 14.56 -2.48 -7.32
N GLY A 212 15.75 -3.03 -7.59
CA GLY A 212 16.84 -3.20 -6.63
C GLY A 212 16.99 -4.64 -6.10
N ASN A 213 18.22 -4.98 -5.70
CA ASN A 213 18.58 -6.33 -5.26
C ASN A 213 17.74 -6.84 -4.08
N LYS A 214 17.29 -5.95 -3.19
CA LYS A 214 16.50 -6.36 -2.04
C LYS A 214 15.13 -6.93 -2.43
N ALA A 215 14.48 -6.37 -3.45
CA ALA A 215 13.22 -6.89 -3.96
C ALA A 215 13.42 -8.29 -4.54
N GLN A 216 14.50 -8.49 -5.32
CA GLN A 216 14.88 -9.82 -5.82
C GLN A 216 15.11 -10.81 -4.67
N VAL A 217 15.94 -10.47 -3.69
CA VAL A 217 16.28 -11.36 -2.56
C VAL A 217 15.02 -11.76 -1.78
N LEU A 218 14.10 -10.82 -1.55
CA LEU A 218 12.83 -11.12 -0.89
C LEU A 218 11.95 -12.01 -1.77
N TYR A 219 11.88 -11.74 -3.07
CA TYR A 219 11.12 -12.60 -3.97
C TYR A 219 11.65 -14.03 -3.98
N ASP A 220 12.96 -14.20 -4.18
CA ASP A 220 13.62 -15.50 -4.23
C ASP A 220 13.54 -16.25 -2.87
N LYS A 221 13.35 -15.54 -1.76
CA LYS A 221 13.11 -16.12 -0.42
C LYS A 221 11.73 -16.77 -0.30
N TYR A 222 10.69 -16.15 -0.86
CA TYR A 222 9.29 -16.52 -0.61
C TYR A 222 8.59 -17.18 -1.81
N PHE A 223 9.10 -16.98 -3.02
CA PHE A 223 8.45 -17.40 -4.27
C PHE A 223 9.38 -18.27 -5.11
N LYS A 224 8.78 -19.12 -5.95
CA LYS A 224 9.52 -19.90 -6.95
C LYS A 224 9.38 -19.24 -8.31
N ARG A 225 10.50 -19.12 -9.02
CA ARG A 225 10.49 -18.57 -10.38
C ARG A 225 9.75 -19.51 -11.34
N ARG A 226 8.94 -18.93 -12.22
CA ARG A 226 8.19 -19.66 -13.24
C ARG A 226 8.98 -19.71 -14.55
N ALA A 227 8.98 -20.85 -15.23
CA ALA A 227 9.78 -21.06 -16.44
C ALA A 227 9.36 -20.17 -17.62
N ASN A 228 8.07 -19.79 -17.68
CA ASN A 228 7.51 -18.93 -18.72
C ASN A 228 7.65 -17.43 -18.44
N ILE A 229 8.30 -17.05 -17.32
CA ILE A 229 8.52 -15.66 -16.93
C ILE A 229 10.02 -15.38 -16.95
N ARG A 230 10.42 -14.30 -17.62
CA ARG A 230 11.77 -13.76 -17.54
C ARG A 230 11.90 -12.92 -16.27
N TYR A 231 13.04 -13.02 -15.58
CA TYR A 231 13.32 -12.27 -14.37
C TYR A 231 14.56 -11.41 -14.55
N VAL A 232 14.47 -10.12 -14.23
CA VAL A 232 15.61 -9.18 -14.27
C VAL A 232 15.68 -8.35 -13.00
N THR A 233 16.89 -7.95 -12.64
CA THR A 233 17.12 -7.05 -11.51
C THR A 233 17.62 -5.70 -12.01
N LEU A 234 16.86 -4.67 -11.70
CA LEU A 234 17.12 -3.30 -12.10
C LEU A 234 17.87 -2.56 -10.99
N PRO A 235 18.74 -1.59 -11.32
CA PRO A 235 19.30 -0.71 -10.30
C PRO A 235 18.19 0.08 -9.61
N SER A 236 18.29 0.24 -8.29
CA SER A 236 17.25 0.88 -7.50
C SER A 236 17.05 2.35 -7.89
N THR A 237 15.80 2.79 -8.00
CA THR A 237 15.44 4.20 -8.23
C THR A 237 15.48 5.08 -6.98
N SER A 238 15.65 4.45 -5.80
CA SER A 238 15.76 5.14 -4.50
C SER A 238 16.92 6.14 -4.48
N PRO A 239 16.80 7.31 -3.84
CA PRO A 239 17.91 8.25 -3.70
C PRO A 239 19.15 7.68 -3.00
N ALA A 240 19.01 6.59 -2.23
CA ALA A 240 20.14 5.90 -1.62
C ALA A 240 21.11 5.30 -2.65
N ASN A 241 20.64 5.01 -3.87
CA ASN A 241 21.46 4.52 -4.96
C ASN A 241 22.14 5.67 -5.73
N ALA A 242 23.00 6.42 -5.04
CA ALA A 242 23.63 7.64 -5.56
C ALA A 242 24.69 7.38 -6.66
N SER A 243 25.19 6.15 -6.80
CA SER A 243 26.17 5.77 -7.82
C SER A 243 25.62 5.73 -9.26
N TRP A 244 24.28 5.79 -9.41
CA TRP A 244 23.61 5.83 -10.69
C TRP A 244 23.10 7.25 -10.97
N ASN A 245 23.61 7.91 -12.00
CA ASN A 245 22.94 9.10 -12.53
C ASN A 245 21.66 8.70 -13.30
N LEU A 246 20.78 9.66 -13.58
CA LEU A 246 19.48 9.38 -14.20
C LEU A 246 19.61 8.75 -15.60
N GLU A 247 20.56 9.24 -16.41
CA GLU A 247 20.76 8.78 -17.78
C GLU A 247 21.21 7.31 -17.82
N ARG A 248 22.24 6.97 -17.05
CA ARG A 248 22.74 5.59 -16.92
C ARG A 248 21.67 4.66 -16.36
N LEU A 249 20.89 5.13 -15.39
CA LEU A 249 19.76 4.39 -14.84
C LEU A 249 18.70 4.12 -15.91
N LEU A 250 18.30 5.14 -16.68
CA LEU A 250 17.32 5.02 -17.76
C LEU A 250 17.80 4.06 -18.86
N ASN A 251 19.05 4.17 -19.30
CA ASN A 251 19.62 3.28 -20.32
C ASN A 251 19.64 1.82 -19.87
N GLN A 252 20.02 1.57 -18.61
CA GLN A 252 19.99 0.21 -18.05
C GLN A 252 18.56 -0.33 -17.97
N TRP A 253 17.60 0.51 -17.60
CA TRP A 253 16.19 0.12 -17.57
C TRP A 253 15.64 -0.17 -18.97
N ARG A 254 15.93 0.67 -19.98
CA ARG A 254 15.54 0.39 -21.39
C ARG A 254 16.06 -0.96 -21.87
N SER A 255 17.36 -1.20 -21.69
CA SER A 255 18.01 -2.44 -22.11
C SER A 255 17.41 -3.66 -21.41
N ALA A 256 17.27 -3.63 -20.08
CA ALA A 256 16.76 -4.77 -19.31
C ALA A 256 15.27 -5.07 -19.60
N LEU A 257 14.47 -4.04 -19.88
CA LEU A 257 13.05 -4.18 -20.22
C LEU A 257 12.82 -4.52 -21.70
N GLY A 258 13.84 -4.41 -22.56
CA GLY A 258 13.69 -4.65 -24.01
C GLY A 258 12.98 -3.50 -24.74
N MET A 259 13.09 -2.26 -24.22
CA MET A 259 12.43 -1.05 -24.74
C MET A 259 13.42 -0.16 -25.50
N ILE A 260 14.10 -0.73 -26.50
CA ILE A 260 15.12 -0.04 -27.30
C ILE A 260 14.45 0.86 -28.34
#